data_AF-A0A7S0SA84-F1
#
_entry.id   AF-A0A7S0SA84-F1
#
_cell.length_a   1.000
_cell.length_b   1.000
_cell.length_c   1.000
_cell.angle_alpha   90.00
_cell.angle_beta   90.00
_cell.angle_gamma   90.00
#
_symmetry.space_group_name_H-M   'P 1'
#
loop_
_entity.id
_entity.type
_entity.pdbx_description
1 polymer ?
#
loop_
_entity_poly.entity_id
_entity_poly.type
_entity_poly.pdbx_seq_one_letter_code
_entity_poly.pdbx_strand_id
1 'polypeptide(L)'
;QREKEQREEAWREKEQRERDRRAAELAATLVKCVVCFDEFEPGHGVSCGKRQMRHFLCGYKHGGDCLGGHVQVRVETLKQTDQLAAQAEAADMAGNTRRQCELRGDIHCPVPGCDSSAFVATQIAEHTSEAVVTEYKIGRKLLPVARKAAKQFDEAQAAICAALEQAAGNMRAGKLAREKAHLLLEKQMKSQFPNARQCGKCGLGPVVHTGCFDLKTHQDESRGSARINNACPGCGWFSREIKAWPVWNGRMVHGEDAGDLEGEAKSARGRENARENRRELAREQAKQREEERVGKELIKSALLYALTGCLVVYNEQIFTLTGWIIQQAVSWPLRCMNSMPQEVAHVLGRAAKFTVDGIIVHPVSWVMQTLKVAGQWTVGEVYKALEWAALTMGAAVTWPVKLMNTSR
;
A
#
# COMPACT_ATOMS: atom_id res chain seq x y z
N GLN A 1 -49.71 -82.30 39.05
CA GLN A 1 -49.35 -81.47 37.88
C GLN A 1 -50.06 -80.12 37.90
N ARG A 2 -51.40 -80.07 37.91
CA ARG A 2 -52.16 -78.81 38.03
C ARG A 2 -51.75 -77.92 39.20
N GLU A 3 -51.53 -78.49 40.38
CA GLU A 3 -51.04 -77.71 41.55
C GLU A 3 -49.64 -77.11 41.33
N LYS A 4 -48.78 -77.78 40.56
CA LYS A 4 -47.45 -77.29 40.20
C LYS A 4 -47.57 -76.12 39.22
N GLU A 5 -48.43 -76.25 38.21
CA GLU A 5 -48.73 -75.19 37.24
C GLU A 5 -49.32 -73.96 37.95
N GLN A 6 -50.28 -74.13 38.86
CA GLN A 6 -50.85 -73.04 39.66
C GLN A 6 -49.81 -72.35 40.55
N ARG A 7 -48.87 -73.09 41.15
CA ARG A 7 -47.78 -72.51 41.94
C ARG A 7 -46.80 -71.71 41.07
N GLU A 8 -46.48 -72.20 39.87
CA GLU A 8 -45.62 -71.49 38.92
C GLU A 8 -46.28 -70.22 38.39
N GLU A 9 -47.57 -70.26 38.08
CA GLU A 9 -48.34 -69.09 37.65
C GLU A 9 -48.43 -68.03 38.76
N ALA A 10 -48.77 -68.42 39.99
CA ALA A 10 -48.78 -67.52 41.14
C ALA A 10 -47.41 -66.91 41.43
N TRP A 11 -46.33 -67.66 41.21
CA TRP A 11 -44.95 -67.14 41.35
C TRP A 11 -44.63 -66.08 40.27
N ARG A 12 -44.99 -66.33 39.00
CA ARG A 12 -44.81 -65.35 37.91
C ARG A 12 -45.61 -64.07 38.13
N GLU A 13 -46.86 -64.19 38.58
CA GLU A 13 -47.70 -63.02 38.87
C GLU A 13 -47.12 -62.17 40.01
N LYS A 14 -46.63 -62.83 41.07
CA LYS A 14 -45.95 -62.13 42.17
C LYS A 14 -44.68 -61.42 41.70
N GLU A 15 -43.87 -62.06 40.86
CA GLU A 15 -42.66 -61.46 40.29
C GLU A 15 -43.00 -60.24 39.41
N GLN A 16 -44.04 -60.34 38.59
CA GLN A 16 -44.52 -59.22 37.76
C GLN A 16 -44.99 -58.05 38.63
N ARG A 17 -45.79 -58.29 39.68
CA ARG A 17 -46.23 -57.24 40.61
C ARG A 17 -45.06 -56.55 41.33
N GLU A 18 -44.03 -57.31 41.72
CA GLU A 18 -42.83 -56.72 42.33
C GLU A 18 -42.03 -55.87 41.34
N ARG A 19 -41.93 -56.30 40.07
CA ARG A 19 -41.31 -55.50 38.99
C ARG A 19 -42.10 -54.21 38.74
N ASP A 20 -43.42 -54.29 38.64
CA ASP A 20 -44.30 -53.14 38.42
C ASP A 20 -44.23 -52.16 39.60
N ARG A 21 -44.18 -52.67 40.85
CA ARG A 21 -43.99 -51.83 42.04
C ARG A 21 -42.66 -51.07 41.99
N ARG A 22 -41.55 -51.75 41.65
CA ARG A 22 -40.23 -51.11 41.52
C ARG A 22 -40.20 -50.08 40.39
N ALA A 23 -40.85 -50.37 39.27
CA ALA A 23 -40.96 -49.43 38.15
C ALA A 23 -41.77 -48.19 38.56
N ALA A 24 -42.87 -48.35 39.30
CA ALA A 24 -43.67 -47.24 39.82
C ALA A 24 -42.91 -46.41 40.88
N GLU A 25 -42.16 -47.06 41.77
CA GLU A 25 -41.29 -46.40 42.74
C GLU A 25 -40.20 -45.56 42.03
N LEU A 26 -39.57 -46.10 40.97
CA LEU A 26 -38.59 -45.37 40.18
C LEU A 26 -39.24 -44.18 39.45
N ALA A 27 -40.38 -44.41 38.78
CA ALA A 27 -41.12 -43.36 38.07
C ALA A 27 -41.55 -42.22 39.01
N ALA A 28 -41.92 -42.53 40.26
CA ALA A 28 -42.27 -41.54 41.27
C ALA A 28 -41.09 -40.64 41.70
N THR A 29 -39.85 -41.04 41.43
CA THR A 29 -38.64 -40.24 41.72
C THR A 29 -38.14 -39.41 40.54
N LEU A 30 -38.66 -39.68 39.33
CA LEU A 30 -38.24 -38.96 38.14
C LEU A 30 -38.73 -37.50 38.19
N VAL A 31 -37.89 -36.61 37.70
CA VAL A 31 -38.17 -35.18 37.57
C VAL A 31 -38.27 -34.82 36.10
N LYS A 32 -39.28 -34.02 35.77
CA LYS A 32 -39.53 -33.58 34.41
C LYS A 32 -38.72 -32.33 34.08
N CYS A 33 -38.00 -32.34 32.96
CA CYS A 33 -37.31 -31.14 32.48
C CYS A 33 -38.30 -30.07 32.03
N VAL A 34 -38.07 -28.82 32.43
CA VAL A 34 -38.95 -27.69 32.06
C VAL A 34 -38.81 -27.23 30.61
N VAL A 35 -37.83 -27.75 29.86
CA VAL A 35 -37.55 -27.36 28.48
C VAL A 35 -37.97 -28.46 27.50
N CYS A 36 -37.40 -29.67 27.61
CA CYS A 36 -37.75 -30.78 26.70
C CYS A 36 -38.94 -31.60 27.15
N PHE A 37 -39.40 -31.45 28.41
CA PHE A 37 -40.50 -32.21 29.00
C PHE A 37 -40.24 -33.72 29.17
N ASP A 38 -39.02 -34.19 28.97
CA ASP A 38 -38.64 -35.59 29.27
C ASP A 38 -38.39 -35.79 30.77
N GLU A 39 -38.43 -37.06 31.19
CA GLU A 39 -38.25 -37.50 32.57
C GLU A 39 -36.81 -37.95 32.82
N PHE A 40 -36.22 -37.50 33.94
CA PHE A 40 -34.83 -37.78 34.29
C PHE A 40 -34.70 -38.08 35.78
N GLU A 41 -33.64 -38.78 36.16
CA GLU A 41 -33.25 -38.89 37.56
C GLU A 41 -32.79 -37.52 38.10
N PRO A 42 -33.06 -37.17 39.37
CA PRO A 42 -32.69 -35.88 39.95
C PRO A 42 -31.19 -35.51 39.84
N GLY A 43 -30.31 -36.50 39.71
CA GLY A 43 -28.86 -36.31 39.54
C GLY A 43 -28.40 -36.09 38.08
N HIS A 44 -29.30 -36.15 37.10
CA HIS A 44 -28.95 -35.99 35.68
C HIS A 44 -28.99 -34.53 35.19
N GLY A 45 -29.14 -33.57 36.09
CA GLY A 45 -29.28 -32.16 35.73
C GLY A 45 -29.26 -31.23 36.93
N VAL A 46 -29.71 -29.99 36.71
CA VAL A 46 -29.72 -28.94 37.75
C VAL A 46 -31.14 -28.52 38.10
N SER A 47 -31.37 -28.23 39.37
CA SER A 47 -32.65 -27.72 39.87
C SER A 47 -32.49 -26.34 40.47
N CYS A 48 -33.44 -25.45 40.19
CA CYS A 48 -33.47 -24.15 40.86
C CYS A 48 -33.88 -24.26 42.34
N GLY A 49 -33.38 -23.36 43.20
CA GLY A 49 -33.44 -23.44 44.66
C GLY A 49 -34.81 -23.28 45.38
N LYS A 50 -34.71 -23.14 46.71
CA LYS A 50 -35.59 -23.50 47.87
C LYS A 50 -37.12 -23.25 47.89
N ARG A 51 -37.83 -23.02 46.79
CA ARG A 51 -39.31 -22.93 46.84
C ARG A 51 -39.98 -24.30 46.62
N GLN A 52 -41.27 -24.40 46.93
CA GLN A 52 -42.07 -25.62 46.79
C GLN A 52 -42.09 -26.18 45.35
N MET A 53 -41.81 -25.36 44.34
CA MET A 53 -41.63 -25.80 42.95
C MET A 53 -40.16 -25.67 42.53
N ARG A 54 -39.49 -26.81 42.34
CA ARG A 54 -38.14 -26.90 41.78
C ARG A 54 -38.25 -27.11 40.28
N HIS A 55 -37.77 -26.13 39.49
CA HIS A 55 -37.65 -26.28 38.05
C HIS A 55 -36.36 -27.06 37.74
N PHE A 56 -36.49 -28.14 36.98
CA PHE A 56 -35.38 -29.02 36.61
C PHE A 56 -34.96 -28.81 35.14
N LEU A 57 -33.65 -28.79 34.91
CA LEU A 57 -33.01 -28.74 33.58
C LEU A 57 -32.11 -29.95 33.41
N CYS A 58 -32.36 -30.75 32.38
CA CYS A 58 -31.53 -31.91 32.07
C CYS A 58 -30.13 -31.49 31.57
N GLY A 59 -29.12 -32.29 31.96
CA GLY A 59 -27.74 -32.17 31.50
C GLY A 59 -27.40 -33.18 30.41
N TYR A 60 -26.17 -33.07 29.88
CA TYR A 60 -25.77 -33.79 28.65
C TYR A 60 -25.60 -35.31 28.78
N LYS A 61 -25.31 -35.83 29.98
CA LYS A 61 -24.85 -37.22 30.18
C LYS A 61 -25.91 -38.29 29.91
N HIS A 62 -27.19 -37.92 29.86
CA HIS A 62 -28.31 -38.87 29.84
C HIS A 62 -29.31 -38.58 28.71
N GLY A 63 -28.81 -38.12 27.56
CA GLY A 63 -29.62 -37.93 26.34
C GLY A 63 -30.39 -36.61 26.26
N GLY A 64 -30.38 -35.78 27.30
CA GLY A 64 -30.76 -34.36 27.23
C GLY A 64 -29.56 -33.46 26.95
N ASP A 65 -29.76 -32.13 26.81
CA ASP A 65 -28.72 -31.08 26.95
C ASP A 65 -29.36 -29.68 27.09
N CYS A 66 -30.52 -29.58 27.75
CA CYS A 66 -31.23 -28.31 27.84
C CYS A 66 -30.47 -27.27 28.66
N LEU A 67 -29.70 -27.71 29.68
CA LEU A 67 -28.80 -26.81 30.40
C LEU A 67 -27.71 -26.24 29.49
N GLY A 68 -27.08 -27.08 28.65
CA GLY A 68 -26.01 -26.64 27.76
C GLY A 68 -26.50 -25.67 26.69
N GLY A 69 -27.64 -25.98 26.05
CA GLY A 69 -28.29 -25.07 25.11
C GLY A 69 -28.66 -23.73 25.76
N HIS A 70 -29.17 -23.74 26.99
CA HIS A 70 -29.48 -22.51 27.72
C HIS A 70 -28.23 -21.67 28.00
N VAL A 71 -27.14 -22.28 28.45
CA VAL A 71 -25.85 -21.59 28.64
C VAL A 71 -25.39 -20.91 27.33
N GLN A 72 -25.42 -21.63 26.21
CA GLN A 72 -24.99 -21.12 24.91
C GLN A 72 -25.82 -19.91 24.47
N VAL A 73 -27.15 -20.01 24.52
CA VAL A 73 -28.06 -18.90 24.16
C VAL A 73 -27.79 -17.67 25.02
N ARG A 74 -27.53 -17.85 26.32
CA ARG A 74 -27.23 -16.74 27.24
C ARG A 74 -25.88 -16.10 26.94
N VAL A 75 -24.84 -16.90 26.67
CA VAL A 75 -23.52 -16.38 26.28
C VAL A 75 -23.60 -15.62 24.96
N GLU A 76 -24.32 -16.15 23.97
CA GLU A 76 -24.50 -15.49 22.68
C GLU A 76 -25.26 -14.16 22.81
N THR A 77 -26.31 -14.15 23.64
CA THR A 77 -27.04 -12.91 23.98
C THR A 77 -26.09 -11.86 24.58
N LEU A 78 -25.16 -12.26 25.44
CA LEU A 78 -24.16 -11.34 26.02
C LEU A 78 -23.15 -10.86 24.98
N LYS A 79 -22.69 -11.71 24.06
CA LYS A 79 -21.80 -11.31 22.95
C LYS A 79 -22.45 -10.26 22.05
N GLN A 80 -23.77 -10.33 21.88
CA GLN A 80 -24.57 -9.39 21.07
C GLN A 80 -25.05 -8.17 21.86
N THR A 81 -24.79 -8.09 23.17
CA THR A 81 -25.25 -6.96 24.00
C THR A 81 -24.32 -5.76 23.81
N ASP A 82 -24.82 -4.75 23.11
CA ASP A 82 -24.12 -3.46 22.97
C ASP A 82 -24.01 -2.73 24.31
N GLN A 83 -22.90 -2.02 24.51
CA GLN A 83 -22.64 -1.21 25.70
C GLN A 83 -22.81 -1.98 27.03
N LEU A 84 -22.33 -3.23 27.06
CA LEU A 84 -22.47 -4.15 28.20
C LEU A 84 -22.11 -3.53 29.56
N ALA A 85 -21.05 -2.70 29.62
CA ALA A 85 -20.63 -2.01 30.84
C ALA A 85 -21.67 -0.98 31.32
N ALA A 86 -22.14 -0.11 30.42
CA ALA A 86 -23.15 0.91 30.72
C ALA A 86 -24.49 0.28 31.14
N GLN A 87 -24.92 -0.79 30.47
CA GLN A 87 -26.13 -1.52 30.87
C GLN A 87 -26.01 -2.12 32.29
N ALA A 88 -24.82 -2.61 32.66
CA ALA A 88 -24.58 -3.18 33.98
C ALA A 88 -24.60 -2.12 35.08
N GLU A 89 -24.08 -0.91 34.81
CA GLU A 89 -24.16 0.24 35.71
C GLU A 89 -25.60 0.74 35.87
N ALA A 90 -26.34 0.85 34.76
CA ALA A 90 -27.77 1.21 34.81
C ALA A 90 -28.58 0.20 35.63
N ALA A 91 -28.32 -1.11 35.48
CA ALA A 91 -28.97 -2.15 36.27
C ALA A 91 -28.62 -2.07 37.76
N ASP A 92 -27.38 -1.73 38.09
CA ASP A 92 -26.91 -1.54 39.47
C ASP A 92 -27.59 -0.33 40.12
N MET A 93 -27.61 0.82 39.43
CA MET A 93 -28.30 2.04 39.89
C MET A 93 -29.81 1.82 40.07
N ALA A 94 -30.43 0.98 39.23
CA ALA A 94 -31.84 0.62 39.34
C ALA A 94 -32.12 -0.45 40.42
N GLY A 95 -31.10 -1.00 41.07
CA GLY A 95 -31.24 -2.10 42.04
C GLY A 95 -31.74 -3.42 41.42
N ASN A 96 -31.64 -3.58 40.10
CA ASN A 96 -32.10 -4.79 39.40
C ASN A 96 -31.03 -5.89 39.48
N THR A 97 -30.98 -6.56 40.63
CA THR A 97 -30.00 -7.61 40.93
C THR A 97 -30.03 -8.76 39.92
N ARG A 98 -31.21 -9.17 39.44
CA ARG A 98 -31.34 -10.23 38.42
C ARG A 98 -30.67 -9.83 37.12
N ARG A 99 -30.98 -8.63 36.58
CA ARG A 99 -30.36 -8.14 35.35
C ARG A 99 -28.86 -7.98 35.51
N GLN A 100 -28.40 -7.56 36.69
CA GLN A 100 -26.97 -7.44 36.99
C GLN A 100 -26.26 -8.81 36.94
N CYS A 101 -26.83 -9.85 37.55
CA CYS A 101 -26.30 -11.22 37.48
C CYS A 101 -26.28 -11.74 36.03
N GLU A 102 -27.37 -11.51 35.28
CA GLU A 102 -27.44 -11.88 33.87
C GLU A 102 -26.31 -11.23 33.04
N LEU A 103 -26.05 -9.94 33.23
CA LEU A 103 -24.97 -9.21 32.54
C LEU A 103 -23.57 -9.67 32.99
N ARG A 104 -23.45 -10.21 34.21
CA ARG A 104 -22.23 -10.87 34.70
C ARG A 104 -22.02 -12.27 34.11
N GLY A 105 -22.94 -12.77 33.29
CA GLY A 105 -22.88 -14.13 32.75
C GLY A 105 -23.31 -15.21 33.74
N ASP A 106 -24.04 -14.86 34.80
CA ASP A 106 -24.69 -15.85 35.65
C ASP A 106 -25.86 -16.52 34.93
N ILE A 107 -26.01 -17.82 35.13
CA ILE A 107 -27.07 -18.62 34.48
C ILE A 107 -28.18 -18.89 35.51
N HIS A 108 -29.36 -18.34 35.25
CA HIS A 108 -30.56 -18.53 36.06
C HIS A 108 -31.50 -19.56 35.43
N CYS A 109 -32.51 -19.98 36.19
CA CYS A 109 -33.63 -20.75 35.68
C CYS A 109 -34.30 -20.02 34.49
N PRO A 110 -34.59 -20.71 33.37
CA PRO A 110 -35.24 -20.10 32.20
C PRO A 110 -36.72 -19.81 32.41
N VAL A 111 -37.35 -20.37 33.46
CA VAL A 111 -38.78 -20.15 33.73
C VAL A 111 -39.03 -18.69 34.12
N PRO A 112 -39.89 -17.95 33.38
CA PRO A 112 -40.24 -16.58 33.71
C PRO A 112 -40.81 -16.46 35.14
N GLY A 113 -40.41 -15.41 35.86
CA GLY A 113 -40.87 -15.18 37.25
C GLY A 113 -40.18 -16.03 38.31
N CYS A 114 -39.34 -17.01 37.93
CA CYS A 114 -38.51 -17.72 38.91
C CYS A 114 -37.44 -16.80 39.50
N ASP A 115 -37.41 -16.65 40.82
CA ASP A 115 -36.51 -15.78 41.59
C ASP A 115 -35.34 -16.54 42.22
N SER A 116 -35.09 -17.77 41.77
CA SER A 116 -33.97 -18.57 42.26
C SER A 116 -32.63 -17.86 41.99
N SER A 117 -31.68 -18.06 42.90
CA SER A 117 -30.28 -17.73 42.64
C SER A 117 -29.78 -18.42 41.37
N ALA A 118 -28.73 -17.86 40.77
CA ALA A 118 -28.05 -18.48 39.65
C ALA A 118 -27.53 -19.88 40.03
N PHE A 119 -27.40 -20.76 39.03
CA PHE A 119 -26.71 -22.03 39.18
C PHE A 119 -25.23 -21.78 39.49
N VAL A 120 -24.68 -22.57 40.41
CA VAL A 120 -23.25 -22.46 40.72
C VAL A 120 -22.41 -23.03 39.59
N ALA A 121 -21.20 -22.49 39.40
CA ALA A 121 -20.32 -22.91 38.31
C ALA A 121 -19.98 -24.41 38.34
N THR A 122 -19.91 -25.03 39.52
CA THR A 122 -19.70 -26.47 39.69
C THR A 122 -20.85 -27.29 39.12
N GLN A 123 -22.10 -26.90 39.39
CA GLN A 123 -23.30 -27.53 38.81
C GLN A 123 -23.30 -27.44 37.29
N ILE A 124 -22.94 -26.28 36.73
CA ILE A 124 -22.82 -26.12 35.27
C ILE A 124 -21.74 -27.06 34.73
N ALA A 125 -20.57 -27.13 35.37
CA ALA A 125 -19.47 -27.99 34.94
C ALA A 125 -19.77 -29.49 35.04
N GLU A 126 -20.52 -29.92 36.06
CA GLU A 126 -20.86 -31.33 36.29
C GLU A 126 -21.89 -31.86 35.27
N HIS A 127 -22.79 -30.99 34.80
CA HIS A 127 -23.94 -31.36 33.97
C HIS A 127 -23.90 -30.83 32.52
N THR A 128 -22.79 -30.20 32.09
CA THR A 128 -22.59 -29.76 30.70
C THR A 128 -21.26 -30.27 30.12
N SER A 129 -21.12 -30.23 28.80
CA SER A 129 -19.89 -30.63 28.12
C SER A 129 -18.75 -29.62 28.34
N GLU A 130 -17.51 -30.05 28.16
CA GLU A 130 -16.33 -29.18 28.31
C GLU A 130 -16.36 -27.97 27.38
N ALA A 131 -16.89 -28.13 26.16
CA ALA A 131 -17.08 -27.04 25.21
C ALA A 131 -18.04 -25.97 25.77
N VAL A 132 -19.16 -26.39 26.36
CA VAL A 132 -20.13 -25.47 26.99
C VAL A 132 -19.52 -24.76 28.21
N VAL A 133 -18.74 -25.47 29.02
CA VAL A 133 -18.02 -24.87 30.16
C VAL A 133 -17.04 -23.80 29.70
N THR A 134 -16.38 -24.02 28.57
CA THR A 134 -15.45 -23.03 27.97
C THR A 134 -16.21 -21.78 27.52
N GLU A 135 -17.34 -21.94 26.82
CA GLU A 135 -18.21 -20.81 26.44
C GLU A 135 -18.77 -20.06 27.66
N TYR A 136 -19.19 -20.79 28.70
CA TYR A 136 -19.62 -20.18 29.97
C TYR A 136 -18.52 -19.29 30.58
N LYS A 137 -17.27 -19.79 30.62
CA LYS A 137 -16.11 -19.02 31.11
C LYS A 137 -15.85 -17.78 30.24
N ILE A 138 -16.05 -17.85 28.93
CA ILE A 138 -15.98 -16.69 28.03
C ILE A 138 -17.05 -15.67 28.41
N GLY A 139 -18.31 -16.09 28.55
CA GLY A 139 -19.42 -15.23 28.97
C GLY A 139 -19.16 -14.50 30.28
N ARG A 140 -18.63 -15.21 31.30
CA ARG A 140 -18.25 -14.62 32.61
C ARG A 140 -17.17 -13.55 32.52
N LYS A 141 -16.34 -13.56 31.47
CA LYS A 141 -15.26 -12.59 31.25
C LYS A 141 -15.69 -11.35 30.44
N LEU A 142 -16.82 -11.41 29.74
CA LEU A 142 -17.26 -10.31 28.86
C LEU A 142 -17.46 -9.00 29.61
N LEU A 143 -18.19 -9.00 30.72
CA LEU A 143 -18.46 -7.77 31.48
C LEU A 143 -17.20 -7.16 32.11
N PRO A 144 -16.31 -7.91 32.78
CA PRO A 144 -15.04 -7.37 33.26
C PRO A 144 -14.17 -6.74 32.15
N VAL A 145 -14.09 -7.39 30.98
CA VAL A 145 -13.37 -6.86 29.82
C VAL A 145 -14.03 -5.56 29.33
N ALA A 146 -15.36 -5.54 29.21
CA ALA A 146 -16.11 -4.36 28.79
C ALA A 146 -15.91 -3.18 29.75
N ARG A 147 -15.95 -3.42 31.07
CA ARG A 147 -15.70 -2.37 32.09
C ARG A 147 -14.28 -1.82 32.03
N LYS A 148 -13.28 -2.69 31.84
CA LYS A 148 -11.89 -2.24 31.67
C LYS A 148 -11.73 -1.38 30.42
N ALA A 149 -12.35 -1.79 29.31
CA ALA A 149 -12.34 -1.02 28.07
C ALA A 149 -13.03 0.34 28.24
N ALA A 150 -14.19 0.40 28.90
CA ALA A 150 -14.89 1.64 29.21
C ALA A 150 -14.04 2.59 30.07
N LYS A 151 -13.43 2.08 31.15
CA LYS A 151 -12.55 2.88 32.00
C LYS A 151 -11.34 3.45 31.25
N GLN A 152 -10.67 2.62 30.43
CA GLN A 152 -9.54 3.08 29.61
C GLN A 152 -9.97 4.16 28.61
N PHE A 153 -11.20 4.06 28.10
CA PHE A 153 -11.76 5.06 27.22
C PHE A 153 -12.02 6.38 27.94
N ASP A 154 -12.62 6.35 29.13
CA ASP A 154 -12.90 7.55 29.94
C ASP A 154 -11.61 8.26 30.35
N GLU A 155 -10.59 7.51 30.77
CA GLU A 155 -9.26 8.03 31.09
C GLU A 155 -8.61 8.72 29.86
N ALA A 156 -8.73 8.10 28.68
CA ALA A 156 -8.22 8.69 27.44
C ALA A 156 -8.97 9.99 27.08
N GLN A 157 -10.29 10.01 27.22
CA GLN A 157 -11.11 11.19 26.96
C GLN A 157 -10.76 12.34 27.92
N ALA A 158 -10.63 12.06 29.21
CA ALA A 158 -10.22 13.04 30.20
C ALA A 158 -8.83 13.61 29.91
N ALA A 159 -7.88 12.77 29.48
CA ALA A 159 -6.53 13.19 29.11
C ALA A 159 -6.53 14.13 27.88
N ILE A 160 -7.40 13.90 26.89
CA ILE A 160 -7.56 14.80 25.74
C ILE A 160 -8.13 16.14 26.20
N CYS A 161 -9.20 16.13 26.99
CA CYS A 161 -9.83 17.35 27.48
C CYS A 161 -8.81 18.22 28.21
N ALA A 162 -8.04 17.63 29.13
CA ALA A 162 -6.95 18.32 29.82
C ALA A 162 -5.87 18.86 28.87
N ALA A 163 -5.49 18.09 27.83
CA ALA A 163 -4.50 18.53 26.84
C ALA A 163 -5.01 19.70 25.97
N LEU A 164 -6.30 19.72 25.62
CA LEU A 164 -6.94 20.81 24.89
C LEU A 164 -6.99 22.09 25.73
N GLU A 165 -7.31 21.97 27.02
CA GLU A 165 -7.30 23.10 27.96
C GLU A 165 -5.89 23.68 28.13
N GLN A 166 -4.87 22.83 28.34
CA GLN A 166 -3.48 23.28 28.44
C GLN A 166 -2.96 23.93 27.15
N ALA A 167 -3.51 23.54 26.00
CA ALA A 167 -3.16 24.10 24.71
C ALA A 167 -3.83 25.44 24.41
N ALA A 168 -4.79 25.89 25.23
CA ALA A 168 -5.44 27.19 25.13
C ALA A 168 -4.43 28.30 25.47
N GLY A 169 -3.62 28.69 24.48
CA GLY A 169 -2.53 29.66 24.61
C GLY A 169 -1.33 29.37 23.71
N ASN A 170 -1.22 28.15 23.16
CA ASN A 170 -0.14 27.77 22.24
C ASN A 170 -0.75 27.11 20.98
N MET A 171 -0.73 27.83 19.85
CA MET A 171 -1.33 27.35 18.59
C MET A 171 -0.79 26.00 18.11
N ARG A 172 0.51 25.72 18.30
CA ARG A 172 1.11 24.43 17.89
C ARG A 172 0.64 23.29 18.77
N ALA A 173 0.61 23.51 20.09
CA ALA A 173 0.06 22.54 21.04
C ALA A 173 -1.43 22.29 20.77
N GLY A 174 -2.18 23.35 20.41
CA GLY A 174 -3.60 23.27 20.07
C GLY A 174 -3.87 22.41 18.85
N LYS A 175 -3.05 22.54 17.79
CA LYS A 175 -3.18 21.69 16.60
C LYS A 175 -2.96 20.21 16.93
N LEU A 176 -1.89 19.88 17.67
CA LEU A 176 -1.58 18.50 18.05
C LEU A 176 -2.64 17.89 18.97
N ALA A 177 -3.16 18.67 19.93
CA ALA A 177 -4.20 18.21 20.84
C ALA A 177 -5.52 17.94 20.08
N ARG A 178 -5.90 18.80 19.13
CA ARG A 178 -7.06 18.56 18.25
C ARG A 178 -6.88 17.31 17.40
N GLU A 179 -5.73 17.14 16.76
CA GLU A 179 -5.44 15.95 15.94
C GLU A 179 -5.55 14.65 16.77
N LYS A 180 -5.00 14.65 18.00
CA LYS A 180 -5.19 13.53 18.94
C LYS A 180 -6.65 13.32 19.33
N ALA A 181 -7.41 14.40 19.56
CA ALA A 181 -8.83 14.33 19.86
C ALA A 181 -9.61 13.68 18.71
N HIS A 182 -9.32 14.08 17.45
CA HIS A 182 -9.92 13.48 16.26
C HIS A 182 -9.61 11.99 16.16
N LEU A 183 -8.34 11.59 16.32
CA LEU A 183 -7.95 10.17 16.28
C LEU A 183 -8.63 9.33 17.36
N LEU A 184 -8.87 9.88 18.54
CA LEU A 184 -9.54 9.18 19.63
C LEU A 184 -11.05 9.09 19.40
N LEU A 185 -11.67 10.15 18.87
CA LEU A 185 -13.07 10.14 18.44
C LEU A 185 -13.31 9.13 17.30
N GLU A 186 -12.39 9.07 16.33
CA GLU A 186 -12.37 8.08 15.25
C GLU A 186 -12.31 6.64 15.79
N LYS A 187 -11.40 6.38 16.74
CA LYS A 187 -11.32 5.09 17.44
C LYS A 187 -12.58 4.77 18.23
N GLN A 188 -13.15 5.76 18.92
CA GLN A 188 -14.39 5.60 19.68
C GLN A 188 -15.53 5.16 18.77
N MET A 189 -15.78 5.94 17.72
CA MET A 189 -16.84 5.67 16.76
C MET A 189 -16.65 4.31 16.08
N LYS A 190 -15.41 3.93 15.74
CA LYS A 190 -15.15 2.62 15.12
C LYS A 190 -15.44 1.46 16.06
N SER A 191 -15.15 1.63 17.36
CA SER A 191 -15.48 0.65 18.38
C SER A 191 -16.98 0.57 18.67
N GLN A 192 -17.67 1.72 18.64
CA GLN A 192 -19.12 1.78 18.86
C GLN A 192 -19.92 1.24 17.67
N PHE A 193 -19.38 1.37 16.46
CA PHE A 193 -20.06 0.97 15.22
C PHE A 193 -19.16 0.03 14.38
N PRO A 194 -18.90 -1.21 14.83
CA PRO A 194 -18.00 -2.14 14.15
C PRO A 194 -18.48 -2.52 12.74
N ASN A 195 -19.80 -2.44 12.49
CA ASN A 195 -20.42 -2.72 11.20
C ASN A 195 -20.76 -1.45 10.39
N ALA A 196 -20.30 -0.27 10.81
CA ALA A 196 -20.51 0.95 10.06
C ALA A 196 -19.90 0.84 8.65
N ARG A 197 -20.60 1.47 7.71
CA ARG A 197 -20.16 1.61 6.32
C ARG A 197 -19.73 3.03 6.03
N GLN A 198 -19.13 3.26 4.87
CA GLN A 198 -18.81 4.60 4.37
C GLN A 198 -19.21 4.73 2.90
N CYS A 199 -19.40 5.95 2.45
CA CYS A 199 -19.65 6.24 1.04
C CYS A 199 -18.45 5.79 0.19
N GLY A 200 -18.69 5.00 -0.86
CA GLY A 200 -17.65 4.55 -1.78
C GLY A 200 -17.08 5.65 -2.67
N LYS A 201 -17.81 6.77 -2.85
CA LYS A 201 -17.37 7.89 -3.70
C LYS A 201 -16.59 8.95 -2.95
N CYS A 202 -17.08 9.41 -1.79
CA CYS A 202 -16.46 10.51 -1.03
C CYS A 202 -15.88 10.09 0.33
N GLY A 203 -16.00 8.82 0.73
CA GLY A 203 -15.49 8.33 2.01
C GLY A 203 -16.27 8.77 3.25
N LEU A 204 -17.36 9.54 3.09
CA LEU A 204 -18.18 10.00 4.21
C LEU A 204 -18.74 8.81 5.02
N GLY A 205 -18.46 8.79 6.32
CA GLY A 205 -18.89 7.78 7.29
C GLY A 205 -18.59 8.24 8.72
N PRO A 206 -19.05 7.51 9.76
CA PRO A 206 -19.76 6.23 9.69
C PRO A 206 -21.20 6.35 9.23
N VAL A 207 -21.65 5.42 8.39
CA VAL A 207 -23.07 5.18 8.05
C VAL A 207 -23.49 3.89 8.74
N VAL A 208 -24.31 4.03 9.77
CA VAL A 208 -24.90 2.89 10.48
C VAL A 208 -26.17 2.51 9.76
N HIS A 209 -26.26 1.25 9.36
CA HIS A 209 -27.41 0.75 8.62
C HIS A 209 -28.11 -0.34 9.44
N THR A 210 -29.39 -0.14 9.73
CA THR A 210 -30.27 -1.06 10.45
C THR A 210 -31.41 -1.53 9.54
N GLY A 211 -31.52 -2.83 9.27
CA GLY A 211 -32.75 -3.43 8.70
C GLY A 211 -32.64 -4.09 7.32
N CYS A 212 -32.40 -3.34 6.24
CA CYS A 212 -32.59 -3.84 4.86
C CYS A 212 -31.30 -4.01 4.02
N PHE A 213 -31.02 -5.21 3.51
CA PHE A 213 -29.86 -5.41 2.63
C PHE A 213 -29.99 -4.71 1.25
N ASP A 214 -31.22 -4.53 0.77
CA ASP A 214 -31.56 -3.79 -0.45
C ASP A 214 -32.02 -2.37 -0.08
N LEU A 215 -31.13 -1.40 -0.28
CA LEU A 215 -31.38 0.02 0.00
C LEU A 215 -32.37 0.65 -0.98
N LYS A 216 -32.63 0.00 -2.12
CA LYS A 216 -33.61 0.48 -3.11
C LYS A 216 -35.04 0.25 -2.65
N THR A 217 -35.30 -0.74 -1.79
CA THR A 217 -36.66 -1.08 -1.33
C THR A 217 -37.37 0.10 -0.67
N HIS A 218 -36.64 0.95 0.05
CA HIS A 218 -37.17 2.12 0.74
C HIS A 218 -36.66 3.45 0.15
N GLN A 219 -35.93 3.41 -0.96
CA GLN A 219 -35.46 4.64 -1.61
C GLN A 219 -36.68 5.40 -2.14
N ASP A 220 -36.78 6.68 -1.81
CA ASP A 220 -37.87 7.58 -2.21
C ASP A 220 -39.25 7.23 -1.64
N GLU A 221 -39.33 6.31 -0.68
CA GLU A 221 -40.57 6.05 0.05
C GLU A 221 -40.94 7.26 0.91
N SER A 222 -42.18 7.72 0.79
CA SER A 222 -42.73 8.78 1.63
C SER A 222 -43.42 8.19 2.85
N ARG A 223 -43.00 8.58 4.05
CA ARG A 223 -43.68 8.28 5.32
C ARG A 223 -44.06 9.58 6.01
N GLY A 224 -45.35 9.94 5.91
CA GLY A 224 -45.83 11.23 6.38
C GLY A 224 -45.24 12.38 5.55
N SER A 225 -44.58 13.33 6.21
CA SER A 225 -43.90 14.47 5.56
C SER A 225 -42.45 14.20 5.17
N ALA A 226 -41.87 13.05 5.56
CA ALA A 226 -40.49 12.71 5.26
C ALA A 226 -40.40 11.75 4.06
N ARG A 227 -39.41 11.98 3.19
CA ARG A 227 -39.02 11.06 2.10
C ARG A 227 -37.70 10.40 2.47
N ILE A 228 -37.67 9.08 2.42
CA ILE A 228 -36.46 8.31 2.72
C ILE A 228 -35.48 8.46 1.56
N ASN A 229 -34.27 8.94 1.84
CA ASN A 229 -33.19 9.03 0.87
C ASN A 229 -31.95 8.33 1.42
N ASN A 230 -31.64 7.16 0.87
CA ASN A 230 -30.49 6.34 1.25
C ASN A 230 -29.22 6.72 0.46
N ALA A 231 -29.24 7.78 -0.36
CA ALA A 231 -28.05 8.30 -1.01
C ALA A 231 -27.14 9.00 0.01
N CYS A 232 -25.84 9.02 -0.27
CA CYS A 232 -24.85 9.71 0.53
C CYS A 232 -25.20 11.21 0.65
N PRO A 233 -25.36 11.77 1.86
CA PRO A 233 -25.74 13.16 2.02
C PRO A 233 -24.66 14.14 1.54
N GLY A 234 -23.39 13.71 1.48
CA GLY A 234 -22.28 14.55 1.02
C GLY A 234 -22.14 14.66 -0.49
N CYS A 235 -22.48 13.62 -1.27
CA CYS A 235 -22.22 13.62 -2.73
C CYS A 235 -23.32 13.01 -3.59
N GLY A 236 -24.44 12.59 -2.99
CA GLY A 236 -25.57 11.95 -3.68
C GLY A 236 -25.29 10.54 -4.20
N TRP A 237 -24.12 9.96 -3.91
CA TRP A 237 -23.81 8.59 -4.34
C TRP A 237 -24.75 7.58 -3.68
N PHE A 238 -25.36 6.73 -4.49
CA PHE A 238 -26.26 5.67 -4.06
C PHE A 238 -25.80 4.35 -4.67
N SER A 239 -25.83 3.29 -3.87
CA SER A 239 -25.72 1.93 -4.35
C SER A 239 -26.88 1.12 -3.77
N ARG A 240 -27.45 0.25 -4.61
CA ARG A 240 -28.61 -0.59 -4.24
C ARG A 240 -28.29 -1.54 -3.08
N GLU A 241 -27.10 -2.12 -3.08
CA GLU A 241 -26.72 -3.13 -2.11
C GLU A 241 -25.84 -2.51 -1.01
N ILE A 242 -26.19 -2.75 0.26
CA ILE A 242 -25.37 -2.29 1.38
C ILE A 242 -23.94 -2.88 1.35
N LYS A 243 -23.76 -4.06 0.75
CA LYS A 243 -22.44 -4.69 0.58
C LYS A 243 -21.51 -3.90 -0.33
N ALA A 244 -22.06 -3.13 -1.27
CA ALA A 244 -21.29 -2.24 -2.14
C ALA A 244 -20.83 -0.95 -1.43
N TRP A 245 -21.35 -0.66 -0.22
CA TRP A 245 -20.80 0.36 0.65
C TRP A 245 -19.59 -0.23 1.39
N PRO A 246 -18.38 0.33 1.21
CA PRO A 246 -17.19 -0.15 1.92
C PRO A 246 -17.39 -0.10 3.44
N VAL A 247 -16.76 -1.04 4.15
CA VAL A 247 -16.66 -0.97 5.62
C VAL A 247 -15.95 0.32 5.99
N TRP A 248 -16.46 1.04 6.99
CA TRP A 248 -15.87 2.30 7.38
C TRP A 248 -14.44 2.11 7.89
N ASN A 249 -13.50 2.85 7.31
CA ASN A 249 -12.09 2.74 7.64
C ASN A 249 -11.76 3.31 9.03
N GLY A 250 -12.68 4.08 9.63
CA GLY A 250 -12.52 4.74 10.92
C GLY A 250 -12.02 6.17 10.82
N ARG A 251 -11.95 6.76 9.63
CA ARG A 251 -11.59 8.18 9.45
C ARG A 251 -12.82 9.05 9.23
N MET A 252 -12.88 10.20 9.88
CA MET A 252 -13.91 11.20 9.62
C MET A 252 -13.45 12.17 8.55
N VAL A 253 -14.25 12.35 7.50
CA VAL A 253 -13.97 13.36 6.46
C VAL A 253 -14.49 14.70 6.98
N HIS A 254 -13.59 15.59 7.39
CA HIS A 254 -13.98 16.94 7.80
C HIS A 254 -14.24 17.81 6.57
N GLY A 255 -15.27 18.67 6.65
CA GLY A 255 -15.62 19.58 5.54
C GLY A 255 -14.49 20.54 5.15
N GLU A 256 -13.53 20.78 6.04
CA GLU A 256 -12.34 21.59 5.78
C GLU A 256 -11.27 20.80 4.98
N ASP A 257 -11.10 19.51 5.27
CA ASP A 257 -10.20 18.61 4.52
C ASP A 257 -10.73 18.28 3.11
N ALA A 258 -12.04 18.45 2.86
CA ALA A 258 -12.61 18.35 1.52
C ALA A 258 -12.06 19.46 0.59
N GLY A 259 -11.72 20.63 1.15
CA GLY A 259 -11.03 21.70 0.43
C GLY A 259 -9.55 21.39 0.18
N ASP A 260 -8.89 20.76 1.14
CA ASP A 260 -7.47 20.41 1.04
C ASP A 260 -7.19 19.21 0.13
N LEU A 261 -8.11 18.24 0.01
CA LEU A 261 -8.02 17.20 -1.02
C LEU A 261 -8.20 17.78 -2.43
N GLU A 262 -9.05 18.79 -2.58
CA GLU A 262 -9.12 19.56 -3.82
C GLU A 262 -7.85 20.40 -4.05
N GLY A 263 -7.24 20.90 -2.97
CA GLY A 263 -5.94 21.58 -2.95
C GLY A 263 -4.77 20.67 -3.32
N GLU A 264 -4.74 19.43 -2.84
CA GLU A 264 -3.74 18.42 -3.20
C GLU A 264 -3.90 17.95 -4.64
N ALA A 265 -5.13 17.78 -5.12
CA ALA A 265 -5.40 17.49 -6.52
C ALA A 265 -4.99 18.66 -7.44
N LYS A 266 -5.28 19.90 -7.05
CA LYS A 266 -4.83 21.12 -7.75
C LYS A 266 -3.31 21.29 -7.67
N SER A 267 -2.68 20.94 -6.56
CA SER A 267 -1.22 20.96 -6.36
C SER A 267 -0.50 19.84 -7.12
N ALA A 268 -1.09 18.65 -7.24
CA ALA A 268 -0.60 17.59 -8.10
C ALA A 268 -0.63 18.02 -9.58
N ARG A 269 -1.74 18.61 -10.03
CA ARG A 269 -1.86 19.22 -11.37
C ARG A 269 -0.85 20.36 -11.58
N GLY A 270 -0.66 21.21 -10.57
CA GLY A 270 0.34 22.29 -10.62
C GLY A 270 1.78 21.76 -10.73
N ARG A 271 2.11 20.68 -10.01
CA ARG A 271 3.42 20.01 -10.10
C ARG A 271 3.65 19.33 -11.45
N GLU A 272 2.61 18.76 -12.04
CA GLU A 272 2.65 18.16 -13.37
C GLU A 272 2.83 19.23 -14.47
N ASN A 273 2.03 20.30 -14.45
CA ASN A 273 2.19 21.44 -15.35
C ASN A 273 3.58 22.10 -15.21
N ALA A 274 4.11 22.21 -13.98
CA ALA A 274 5.45 22.74 -13.75
C ALA A 274 6.57 21.79 -14.21
N ARG A 275 6.30 20.48 -14.36
CA ARG A 275 7.23 19.53 -15.00
C ARG A 275 7.14 19.66 -16.51
N GLU A 276 5.95 19.85 -17.07
CA GLU A 276 5.73 20.04 -18.49
C GLU A 276 6.35 21.35 -19.01
N ASN A 277 6.10 22.47 -18.34
CA ASN A 277 6.74 23.75 -18.66
C ASN A 277 8.28 23.68 -18.59
N ARG A 278 8.83 22.91 -17.64
CA ARG A 278 10.28 22.68 -17.55
C ARG A 278 10.82 21.86 -18.73
N ARG A 279 10.05 20.87 -19.21
CA ARG A 279 10.40 20.09 -20.40
C ARG A 279 10.35 20.96 -21.66
N GLU A 280 9.35 21.82 -21.77
CA GLU A 280 9.21 22.75 -22.90
C GLU A 280 10.35 23.77 -22.93
N LEU A 281 10.67 24.39 -21.79
CA LEU A 281 11.82 25.30 -21.69
C LEU A 281 13.15 24.62 -22.02
N ALA A 282 13.34 23.37 -21.61
CA ALA A 282 14.54 22.60 -21.94
C ALA A 282 14.65 22.29 -23.44
N ARG A 283 13.52 22.05 -24.13
CA ARG A 283 13.49 21.87 -25.59
C ARG A 283 13.86 23.16 -26.32
N GLU A 284 13.35 24.30 -25.87
CA GLU A 284 13.67 25.61 -26.43
C GLU A 284 15.17 25.92 -26.31
N GLN A 285 15.75 25.68 -25.12
CA GLN A 285 17.18 25.89 -24.89
C GLN A 285 18.06 24.93 -25.70
N ALA A 286 17.63 23.68 -25.90
CA ALA A 286 18.34 22.74 -26.75
C ALA A 286 18.36 23.18 -28.21
N LYS A 287 17.23 23.71 -28.71
CA LYS A 287 17.12 24.27 -30.06
C LYS A 287 18.05 25.47 -30.26
N GLN A 288 18.07 26.40 -29.30
CA GLN A 288 18.98 27.55 -29.35
C GLN A 288 20.46 27.16 -29.36
N ARG A 289 20.85 26.15 -28.56
CA ARG A 289 22.23 25.64 -28.57
C ARG A 289 22.61 25.00 -29.90
N GLU A 290 21.67 24.30 -30.54
CA GLU A 290 21.90 23.71 -31.86
C GLU A 290 22.03 24.78 -32.94
N GLU A 291 21.18 25.81 -32.92
CA GLU A 291 21.29 26.97 -33.81
C GLU A 291 22.63 27.70 -33.63
N GLU A 292 23.09 27.87 -32.38
CA GLU A 292 24.40 28.45 -32.09
C GLU A 292 25.55 27.57 -32.59
N ARG A 293 25.43 26.25 -32.46
CA ARG A 293 26.41 25.28 -32.97
C ARG A 293 26.51 25.34 -34.49
N VAL A 294 25.37 25.34 -35.19
CA VAL A 294 25.30 25.48 -36.65
C VAL A 294 25.88 26.82 -37.09
N GLY A 295 25.56 27.91 -36.38
CA GLY A 295 26.13 29.22 -36.64
C GLY A 295 27.66 29.24 -36.51
N LYS A 296 28.21 28.60 -35.46
CA LYS A 296 29.66 28.47 -35.27
C LYS A 296 30.32 27.65 -36.37
N GLU A 297 29.71 26.56 -36.83
CA GLU A 297 30.24 25.74 -37.93
C GLU A 297 30.18 26.45 -39.29
N LEU A 298 29.16 27.26 -39.53
CA LEU A 298 29.09 28.13 -40.72
C LEU A 298 30.22 29.17 -40.71
N ILE A 299 30.47 29.82 -39.56
CA ILE A 299 31.58 30.78 -39.43
C ILE A 299 32.93 30.10 -39.64
N LYS A 300 33.16 28.92 -39.04
CA LYS A 300 34.38 28.13 -39.26
C LYS A 300 34.57 27.78 -40.74
N SER A 301 33.51 27.32 -41.40
CA SER A 301 33.54 26.97 -42.83
C SER A 301 33.87 28.19 -43.68
N ALA A 302 33.24 29.34 -43.41
CA ALA A 302 33.54 30.59 -44.11
C ALA A 302 34.99 31.05 -43.92
N LEU A 303 35.52 30.94 -42.70
CA LEU A 303 36.94 31.24 -42.41
C LEU A 303 37.89 30.28 -43.13
N LEU A 304 37.58 28.98 -43.17
CA LEU A 304 38.34 27.99 -43.92
C LEU A 304 38.35 28.33 -45.41
N TYR A 305 37.19 28.64 -46.00
CA TYR A 305 37.09 29.07 -47.40
C TYR A 305 37.92 30.32 -47.69
N ALA A 306 37.85 31.33 -46.82
CA ALA A 306 38.64 32.55 -46.96
C ALA A 306 40.15 32.28 -46.88
N LEU A 307 40.59 31.44 -45.94
CA LEU A 307 41.99 31.05 -45.79
C LEU A 307 42.49 30.24 -47.00
N THR A 308 41.70 29.29 -47.51
CA THR A 308 42.05 28.56 -48.73
C THR A 308 42.11 29.47 -49.95
N GLY A 309 41.19 30.44 -50.06
CA GLY A 309 41.23 31.46 -51.12
C GLY A 309 42.51 32.29 -51.07
N CYS A 310 42.92 32.75 -49.88
CA CYS A 310 44.16 33.49 -49.70
C CYS A 310 45.40 32.64 -50.02
N LEU A 311 45.41 31.35 -49.67
CA LEU A 311 46.53 30.44 -49.96
C LEU A 311 46.69 30.17 -51.46
N VAL A 312 45.60 30.09 -52.22
CA VAL A 312 45.65 29.96 -53.69
C VAL A 312 46.26 31.20 -54.33
N VAL A 313 45.87 32.40 -53.87
CA VAL A 313 46.44 33.67 -54.37
C VAL A 313 47.93 33.80 -54.00
N TYR A 314 48.30 33.40 -52.78
CA TYR A 314 49.72 33.42 -52.36
C TYR A 314 50.57 32.40 -53.12
N ASN A 315 50.02 31.21 -53.43
CA ASN A 315 50.75 30.22 -54.23
C ASN A 315 50.99 30.71 -55.66
N GLU A 316 50.04 31.39 -56.31
CA GLU A 316 50.31 31.99 -57.63
C GLU A 316 51.43 33.05 -57.59
N GLN A 317 51.50 33.85 -56.53
CA GLN A 317 52.59 34.82 -56.36
C GLN A 317 53.94 34.14 -56.06
N ILE A 318 53.95 33.04 -55.31
CA ILE A 318 55.19 32.29 -55.03
C ILE A 318 55.66 31.53 -56.27
N PHE A 319 54.76 30.95 -57.07
CA PHE A 319 55.12 30.27 -58.31
C PHE A 319 55.68 31.24 -59.37
N THR A 320 55.15 32.47 -59.44
CA THR A 320 55.72 33.50 -60.33
C THR A 320 57.09 33.99 -59.83
N LEU A 321 57.28 34.16 -58.52
CA LEU A 321 58.58 34.57 -57.95
C LEU A 321 59.65 33.47 -58.10
N THR A 322 59.30 32.21 -57.81
CA THR A 322 60.24 31.08 -57.93
C THR A 322 60.57 30.76 -59.38
N GLY A 323 59.61 30.89 -60.32
CA GLY A 323 59.88 30.81 -61.75
C GLY A 323 60.90 31.86 -62.21
N TRP A 324 60.77 33.11 -61.73
CA TRP A 324 61.72 34.18 -62.04
C TRP A 324 63.12 33.90 -61.47
N ILE A 325 63.22 33.44 -60.22
CA ILE A 325 64.50 33.09 -59.58
C ILE A 325 65.20 31.94 -60.32
N ILE A 326 64.46 30.88 -60.70
CA ILE A 326 65.03 29.75 -61.44
C ILE A 326 65.53 30.20 -62.82
N GLN A 327 64.79 31.07 -63.52
CA GLN A 327 65.21 31.61 -64.81
C GLN A 327 66.51 32.44 -64.71
N GLN A 328 66.70 33.20 -63.63
CA GLN A 328 67.95 33.92 -63.36
C GLN A 328 69.10 32.97 -62.99
N ALA A 329 68.83 31.94 -62.18
CA ALA A 329 69.84 30.99 -61.72
C ALA A 329 70.39 30.09 -62.84
N VAL A 330 69.58 29.75 -63.86
CA VAL A 330 70.01 28.93 -65.00
C VAL A 330 70.72 29.75 -66.08
N SER A 331 70.35 31.03 -66.25
CA SER A 331 70.94 31.88 -67.29
C SER A 331 72.32 32.45 -66.91
N TRP A 332 72.65 32.53 -65.62
CA TRP A 332 73.93 33.06 -65.14
C TRP A 332 75.14 32.14 -65.40
N PRO A 333 75.07 30.82 -65.13
CA PRO A 333 76.18 29.90 -65.40
C PRO A 333 76.48 29.72 -66.89
N LEU A 334 75.44 29.77 -67.74
CA LEU A 334 75.58 29.63 -69.20
C LEU A 334 76.27 30.86 -69.85
N ARG A 335 76.19 32.05 -69.24
CA ARG A 335 76.94 33.23 -69.70
C ARG A 335 78.41 33.21 -69.29
N CYS A 336 78.74 32.57 -68.16
CA CYS A 336 80.12 32.49 -67.66
C CYS A 336 80.93 31.34 -68.28
N MET A 337 80.29 30.30 -68.82
CA MET A 337 81.00 29.18 -69.48
C MET A 337 81.51 29.48 -70.90
N ASN A 338 81.02 30.52 -71.58
CA ASN A 338 81.46 30.88 -72.94
C ASN A 338 82.68 31.81 -72.99
N SER A 339 83.29 32.16 -71.85
CA SER A 339 84.39 33.12 -71.76
C SER A 339 85.65 32.59 -71.04
N MET A 340 85.78 31.28 -70.81
CA MET A 340 86.99 30.71 -70.19
C MET A 340 87.91 29.95 -71.18
N PRO A 341 89.23 30.24 -71.19
CA PRO A 341 90.24 29.57 -72.02
C PRO A 341 90.41 28.07 -71.72
N GLN A 342 90.76 27.30 -72.74
CA GLN A 342 90.81 25.82 -72.79
C GLN A 342 91.78 25.10 -71.83
N GLU A 343 92.54 25.80 -70.99
CA GLU A 343 93.58 25.18 -70.15
C GLU A 343 93.17 24.90 -68.69
N VAL A 344 91.97 25.29 -68.24
CA VAL A 344 91.55 25.13 -66.83
C VAL A 344 90.60 23.94 -66.61
N ALA A 345 90.13 23.29 -67.68
CA ALA A 345 89.13 22.21 -67.59
C ALA A 345 89.66 20.84 -67.11
N HIS A 346 90.98 20.68 -66.87
CA HIS A 346 91.57 19.38 -66.54
C HIS A 346 92.02 19.20 -65.07
N VAL A 347 91.90 20.23 -64.21
CA VAL A 347 92.41 20.20 -62.83
C VAL A 347 91.29 20.19 -61.75
N LEU A 348 90.04 20.49 -62.10
CA LEU A 348 88.90 20.47 -61.16
C LEU A 348 88.05 19.18 -61.27
N GLY A 349 88.73 18.05 -61.48
CA GLY A 349 88.10 16.73 -61.66
C GLY A 349 88.20 15.78 -60.47
N ARG A 350 88.80 16.15 -59.32
CA ARG A 350 88.94 15.21 -58.18
C ARG A 350 89.34 15.89 -56.86
N ALA A 351 88.37 16.50 -56.16
CA ALA A 351 88.42 16.71 -54.70
C ALA A 351 87.01 16.98 -54.14
N ALA A 352 86.09 16.02 -54.33
CA ALA A 352 84.83 15.98 -53.59
C ALA A 352 85.01 15.02 -52.41
N LYS A 353 85.23 15.57 -51.21
CA LYS A 353 84.95 14.96 -49.90
C LYS A 353 85.21 16.02 -48.81
N PHE A 354 84.14 16.63 -48.32
CA PHE A 354 84.14 17.29 -47.03
C PHE A 354 83.02 16.67 -46.18
N THR A 355 83.43 16.18 -45.02
CA THR A 355 82.60 15.73 -43.91
C THR A 355 82.73 16.76 -42.79
N VAL A 356 81.62 17.25 -42.26
CA VAL A 356 81.49 17.79 -40.90
C VAL A 356 80.17 17.26 -40.31
N ASP A 357 80.31 16.55 -39.17
CA ASP A 357 79.33 16.14 -38.17
C ASP A 357 78.20 15.14 -38.54
N GLY A 358 78.60 13.99 -39.09
CA GLY A 358 78.28 12.71 -38.44
C GLY A 358 76.81 12.28 -38.26
N ILE A 359 75.83 12.82 -39.00
CA ILE A 359 74.45 12.31 -38.96
C ILE A 359 73.87 12.19 -40.38
N ILE A 360 73.63 10.96 -40.82
CA ILE A 360 72.76 10.66 -41.96
C ILE A 360 71.32 10.81 -41.46
N VAL A 361 70.70 11.97 -41.71
CA VAL A 361 69.28 12.20 -41.39
C VAL A 361 68.45 11.89 -42.62
N HIS A 362 67.74 10.77 -42.59
CA HIS A 362 66.66 10.46 -43.52
C HIS A 362 65.53 11.52 -43.38
N PRO A 363 64.86 11.95 -44.46
CA PRO A 363 63.85 13.03 -44.44
C PRO A 363 62.64 12.80 -43.51
N VAL A 364 62.51 11.61 -42.92
CA VAL A 364 61.44 11.25 -41.97
C VAL A 364 61.71 11.79 -40.54
N SER A 365 62.97 12.07 -40.17
CA SER A 365 63.30 12.49 -38.80
C SER A 365 62.92 13.94 -38.50
N TRP A 366 62.91 14.82 -39.51
CA TRP A 366 62.58 16.24 -39.30
C TRP A 366 61.07 16.45 -39.09
N VAL A 367 60.23 15.65 -39.76
CA VAL A 367 58.77 15.66 -39.60
C VAL A 367 58.34 15.15 -38.22
N MET A 368 59.07 14.19 -37.65
CA MET A 368 58.80 13.67 -36.30
C MET A 368 59.16 14.67 -35.19
N GLN A 369 60.07 15.61 -35.44
CA GLN A 369 60.57 16.53 -34.42
C GLN A 369 59.71 17.80 -34.30
N THR A 370 59.07 18.22 -35.39
CA THR A 370 58.05 19.29 -35.37
C THR A 370 56.73 18.83 -34.75
N LEU A 371 56.33 17.56 -34.92
CA LEU A 371 55.11 17.02 -34.30
C LEU A 371 55.24 16.76 -32.79
N LYS A 372 56.46 16.78 -32.23
CA LYS A 372 56.70 16.60 -30.79
C LYS A 372 56.48 17.86 -29.96
N VAL A 373 56.32 19.03 -30.60
CA VAL A 373 56.06 20.32 -29.93
C VAL A 373 54.56 20.54 -29.66
N ALA A 374 53.67 19.77 -30.28
CA ALA A 374 52.24 19.74 -29.98
C ALA A 374 51.91 18.48 -29.17
N GLY A 375 52.12 18.54 -27.85
CA GLY A 375 51.98 17.40 -26.95
C GLY A 375 50.59 16.75 -26.96
N GLN A 376 50.61 15.44 -26.65
CA GLN A 376 49.49 14.49 -26.48
C GLN A 376 49.04 13.68 -27.69
N TRP A 377 49.99 13.08 -28.42
CA TRP A 377 49.70 11.94 -29.28
C TRP A 377 50.67 10.80 -28.98
N THR A 378 50.12 9.64 -28.64
CA THR A 378 50.89 8.40 -28.57
C THR A 378 51.28 7.95 -29.98
N VAL A 379 52.37 7.18 -30.10
CA VAL A 379 52.84 6.65 -31.41
C VAL A 379 51.72 5.90 -32.15
N GLY A 380 50.81 5.23 -31.43
CA GLY A 380 49.64 4.56 -32.01
C GLY A 380 48.59 5.52 -32.58
N GLU A 381 48.42 6.71 -32.00
CA GLU A 381 47.46 7.72 -32.49
C GLU A 381 47.99 8.42 -33.76
N VAL A 382 49.31 8.62 -33.86
CA VAL A 382 49.94 9.13 -35.09
C VAL A 382 49.81 8.13 -36.24
N TYR A 383 50.00 6.83 -35.97
CA TYR A 383 49.79 5.79 -36.98
C TYR A 383 48.33 5.72 -37.44
N LYS A 384 47.36 5.83 -36.51
CA LYS A 384 45.93 5.88 -36.88
C LYS A 384 45.57 7.13 -37.67
N ALA A 385 46.16 8.28 -37.36
CA ALA A 385 45.94 9.50 -38.13
C ALA A 385 46.50 9.40 -39.56
N LEU A 386 47.67 8.78 -39.72
CA LEU A 386 48.28 8.53 -41.03
C LEU A 386 47.51 7.46 -41.82
N GLU A 387 47.01 6.42 -41.16
CA GLU A 387 46.13 5.41 -41.76
C GLU A 387 44.79 6.03 -42.20
N TRP A 388 44.22 6.93 -41.39
CA TRP A 388 43.00 7.68 -41.73
C TRP A 388 43.23 8.69 -42.87
N ALA A 389 44.39 9.36 -42.89
CA ALA A 389 44.80 10.24 -43.99
C ALA A 389 45.02 9.44 -45.30
N ALA A 390 45.62 8.26 -45.22
CA ALA A 390 45.79 7.36 -46.36
C ALA A 390 44.45 6.84 -46.89
N LEU A 391 43.50 6.52 -45.99
CA LEU A 391 42.14 6.10 -46.36
C LEU A 391 41.30 7.24 -46.96
N THR A 392 41.42 8.46 -46.45
CA THR A 392 40.68 9.63 -46.98
C THR A 392 41.28 10.16 -48.28
N MET A 393 42.60 10.08 -48.47
CA MET A 393 43.24 10.42 -49.75
C MET A 393 43.12 9.30 -50.80
N GLY A 394 42.92 8.05 -50.39
CA GLY A 394 42.68 6.91 -51.28
C GLY A 394 41.23 6.69 -51.72
N ALA A 395 40.25 7.37 -51.10
CA ALA A 395 38.82 7.21 -51.41
C ALA A 395 38.28 8.25 -52.41
N ALA A 396 39.14 9.02 -53.06
CA ALA A 396 38.77 9.96 -54.12
C ALA A 396 38.81 9.32 -55.52
N VAL A 397 38.27 8.11 -55.71
CA VAL A 397 38.01 7.56 -57.04
C VAL A 397 36.73 6.73 -57.03
N THR A 398 35.74 7.23 -57.76
CA THR A 398 34.46 6.61 -58.20
C THR A 398 33.36 6.44 -57.14
N TRP A 399 32.27 7.21 -57.27
CA TRP A 399 31.00 6.75 -57.87
C TRP A 399 30.04 7.94 -58.11
N PRO A 400 29.09 7.83 -59.07
CA PRO A 400 28.40 8.96 -59.66
C PRO A 400 26.98 9.22 -59.14
N VAL A 401 26.56 10.45 -59.41
CA VAL A 401 25.23 11.08 -59.33
C VAL A 401 24.04 10.15 -59.65
N LYS A 402 23.02 10.17 -58.78
CA LYS A 402 21.60 10.19 -59.21
C LYS A 402 20.68 10.91 -58.22
N LEU A 403 20.12 11.98 -58.78
CA LEU A 403 19.03 12.89 -58.40
C LEU A 403 17.71 12.27 -57.87
N MET A 404 16.94 13.18 -57.24
CA MET A 404 15.47 13.26 -56.98
C MET A 404 14.92 12.58 -55.71
N ASN A 405 14.37 13.31 -54.73
CA ASN A 405 13.14 14.15 -54.66
C ASN A 405 12.03 13.35 -53.94
N THR A 406 11.59 13.79 -52.75
CA THR A 406 10.21 14.24 -52.44
C THR A 406 9.99 14.33 -50.93
N SER A 407 9.33 15.43 -50.56
CA SER A 407 8.54 15.67 -49.36
C SER A 407 7.69 14.49 -48.88
N ARG A 408 7.70 14.26 -47.57
CA ARG A 408 6.48 14.26 -46.73
C ARG A 408 6.86 14.53 -45.28
#